data_AF-A0A925WRU9-F1
#
_entry.id   AF-A0A925WRU9-F1
#
_cell.length_a   1.000
_cell.length_b   1.000
_cell.length_c   1.000
_cell.angle_alpha   90.00
_cell.angle_beta   90.00
_cell.angle_gamma   90.00
#
_symmetry.space_group_name_H-M   'P 1'
#
loop_
_entity.id
_entity.type
_entity.pdbx_description
1 polymer ?
#
loop_
_entity_poly.entity_id
_entity_poly.type
_entity_poly.pdbx_seq_one_letter_code
_entity_poly.pdbx_strand_id
1 'polypeptide(L)'
;METTEGLHDGVANIRSVGDAVAALVEGRRPLHSSTHAIQSTEIIFAAYESARRRGRIDLPLTGVEDSPLRAMIADGVFPGAVVS
;
A
#
# COMPACT_ATOMS: atom_id res chain seq x y z
N MET A 1 -9.05 -1.60 -26.79
CA MET A 1 -10.43 -1.35 -26.35
C MET A 1 -10.32 -0.34 -25.23
N GLU A 2 -10.71 0.90 -25.48
CA GLU A 2 -10.74 1.94 -24.45
C GLU A 2 -11.88 1.58 -23.50
N THR A 3 -11.54 1.18 -22.27
CA THR A 3 -12.56 1.00 -21.25
C THR A 3 -13.00 2.40 -20.85
N THR A 4 -14.25 2.75 -21.14
CA THR A 4 -14.92 4.00 -20.71
C THR A 4 -15.03 4.15 -19.18
N GLU A 5 -14.33 3.30 -18.44
CA GLU A 5 -14.42 3.12 -17.00
C GLU A 5 -13.08 3.50 -16.38
N GLY A 6 -13.11 4.53 -15.54
CA GLY A 6 -11.95 4.95 -14.80
C GLY A 6 -11.58 3.94 -13.71
N LEU A 7 -10.29 3.81 -13.41
CA LEU A 7 -9.76 2.96 -12.34
C LEU A 7 -10.41 3.24 -10.97
N HIS A 8 -10.90 4.47 -10.76
CA HIS A 8 -11.54 4.91 -9.52
C HIS A 8 -13.06 5.07 -9.65
N ASP A 9 -13.67 4.54 -10.71
CA ASP A 9 -15.13 4.54 -10.84
C ASP A 9 -15.78 3.48 -9.92
N GLY A 10 -17.03 3.69 -9.55
CA GLY A 10 -17.79 2.78 -8.68
C GLY A 10 -17.88 1.35 -9.23
N VAL A 11 -17.78 1.19 -10.55
CA VAL A 11 -17.79 -0.13 -11.21
C VAL A 11 -16.56 -0.95 -10.83
N ALA A 12 -15.39 -0.32 -10.63
CA ALA A 12 -14.18 -1.01 -10.16
C ALA A 12 -14.38 -1.60 -8.74
N ASN A 13 -15.07 -0.88 -7.86
CA ASN A 13 -15.42 -1.37 -6.53
C ASN A 13 -16.34 -2.59 -6.60
N ILE A 14 -17.37 -2.53 -7.45
CA ILE A 14 -18.32 -3.65 -7.65
C ILE A 14 -17.56 -4.90 -8.13
N ARG A 15 -16.64 -4.74 -9.09
CA ARG A 15 -15.81 -5.86 -9.59
C ARG A 15 -14.89 -6.41 -8.53
N SER A 16 -14.26 -5.57 -7.72
CA SER A 16 -13.41 -6.01 -6.61
C SER A 16 -14.20 -6.88 -5.62
N VAL A 17 -15.42 -6.48 -5.27
CA VAL A 17 -16.29 -7.28 -4.40
C VAL A 17 -16.71 -8.58 -5.09
N GLY A 18 -17.09 -8.51 -6.38
CA GLY A 18 -17.44 -9.68 -7.17
C GLY A 18 -16.31 -10.70 -7.27
N ASP A 19 -15.07 -10.25 -7.49
CA ASP A 19 -13.89 -11.11 -7.51
C ASP A 19 -13.65 -11.77 -6.16
N ALA A 20 -13.81 -11.05 -5.05
CA ALA A 20 -13.68 -11.61 -3.71
C ALA A 20 -14.68 -12.74 -3.44
N VAL A 21 -15.94 -12.56 -3.84
CA VAL A 21 -16.99 -13.58 -3.70
C VAL A 21 -16.72 -14.78 -4.62
N ALA A 22 -16.40 -14.54 -5.89
CA ALA A 22 -16.08 -15.62 -6.84
C ALA A 22 -14.86 -16.43 -6.36
N ALA A 23 -13.81 -15.75 -5.88
CA ALA A 23 -12.62 -16.39 -5.37
C ALA A 23 -12.90 -17.32 -4.18
N LEU A 24 -13.81 -16.90 -3.29
CA LEU A 24 -14.24 -17.70 -2.15
C LEU A 24 -14.97 -18.98 -2.61
N VAL A 25 -15.90 -18.86 -3.56
CA VAL A 25 -16.65 -20.01 -4.11
C VAL A 25 -15.73 -20.99 -4.84
N GLU A 26 -14.78 -20.46 -5.61
CA GLU A 26 -13.85 -21.25 -6.42
C GLU A 26 -12.64 -21.77 -5.65
N GLY A 27 -12.45 -21.36 -4.39
CA GLY A 27 -11.30 -21.75 -3.57
C GLY A 27 -9.96 -21.17 -4.06
N ARG A 28 -9.99 -20.05 -4.77
CA ARG A 28 -8.78 -19.35 -5.26
C ARG A 28 -8.50 -18.10 -4.43
N ARG A 29 -7.33 -17.50 -4.64
CA ARG A 29 -6.98 -16.21 -4.04
C ARG A 29 -7.66 -15.06 -4.81
N PRO A 30 -8.28 -14.09 -4.14
CA PRO A 30 -8.79 -12.88 -4.79
C PRO A 30 -7.66 -11.91 -5.15
N LEU A 31 -7.91 -11.02 -6.11
CA LEU A 31 -6.97 -9.99 -6.54
C LEU A 31 -6.54 -9.11 -5.35
N HIS A 32 -7.51 -8.65 -4.55
CA HIS A 32 -7.31 -7.83 -3.35
C HIS A 32 -7.18 -8.66 -2.07
N SER A 33 -6.36 -9.72 -2.11
CA SER A 33 -6.05 -10.52 -0.93
C SER A 33 -5.16 -9.76 0.08
N SER A 34 -5.22 -10.16 1.36
CA SER A 34 -4.34 -9.62 2.40
C SER A 34 -2.85 -9.81 2.08
N THR A 35 -2.48 -10.94 1.46
CA THR A 35 -1.10 -11.20 1.03
C THR A 35 -0.62 -10.15 0.03
N HIS A 36 -1.42 -9.85 -0.99
CA HIS A 36 -1.06 -8.82 -1.97
C HIS A 36 -1.06 -7.42 -1.34
N ALA A 37 -2.02 -7.13 -0.46
CA ALA A 37 -2.08 -5.86 0.25
C ALA A 37 -0.81 -5.61 1.08
N ILE A 38 -0.35 -6.61 1.84
CA ILE A 38 0.89 -6.52 2.64
C ILE A 38 2.11 -6.28 1.73
N GLN A 39 2.22 -7.02 0.61
CA GLN A 39 3.31 -6.83 -0.35
C GLN A 39 3.31 -5.42 -0.96
N SER A 40 2.15 -4.87 -1.33
CA SER A 40 2.05 -3.50 -1.82
C SER A 40 2.38 -2.46 -0.74
N THR A 41 1.92 -2.68 0.48
CA THR A 41 2.22 -1.80 1.62
C THR A 41 3.71 -1.81 1.99
N GLU A 42 4.40 -2.95 1.85
CA GLU A 42 5.84 -3.05 2.07
C GLU A 42 6.63 -2.07 1.20
N ILE A 43 6.24 -1.91 -0.07
CA ILE A 43 6.88 -0.94 -0.98
C ILE A 43 6.74 0.49 -0.47
N ILE A 44 5.56 0.85 0.06
CA ILE A 44 5.29 2.17 0.61
C ILE A 44 6.17 2.43 1.85
N PHE A 45 6.24 1.46 2.78
CA PHE A 45 7.09 1.60 3.96
C PHE A 45 8.58 1.63 3.59
N ALA A 46 9.02 0.81 2.63
CA ALA A 46 10.39 0.83 2.14
C ALA A 46 10.74 2.17 1.47
N ALA A 47 9.80 2.82 0.77
CA ALA A 47 10.01 4.15 0.21
C ALA A 47 10.19 5.22 1.30
N TYR A 48 9.38 5.19 2.36
CA TYR A 48 9.56 6.09 3.50
C TYR A 48 10.87 5.81 4.25
N GLU A 49 11.23 4.53 4.41
CA GLU A 49 12.49 4.15 5.05
C GLU A 49 13.71 4.58 4.24
N SER A 50 13.63 4.44 2.91
CA SER A 50 14.63 4.94 1.96
C SER A 50 14.81 6.44 2.10
N ALA A 51 13.71 7.21 2.15
CA ALA A 51 13.75 8.65 2.38
C ALA A 51 14.40 9.00 3.73
N ARG A 52 14.07 8.25 4.79
CA ARG A 52 14.62 8.44 6.14
C ARG A 52 16.13 8.20 6.20
N ARG A 53 16.61 7.09 5.61
CA ARG A 53 18.04 6.72 5.56
C ARG A 53 18.83 7.45 4.47
N ARG A 54 18.14 8.09 3.53
CA ARG A 54 18.70 8.67 2.29
C ARG A 54 19.54 7.65 1.52
N GLY A 55 19.03 6.43 1.40
CA GLY A 55 19.78 5.30 0.83
C GLY A 55 18.88 4.21 0.28
N ARG A 56 19.46 3.32 -0.53
CA ARG A 56 18.73 2.20 -1.13
C ARG A 56 18.27 1.23 -0.05
N ILE A 57 17.01 0.78 -0.15
CA ILE A 57 16.45 -0.29 0.66
C ILE A 57 16.30 -1.53 -0.22
N ASP A 58 16.81 -2.66 0.27
CA ASP A 58 16.61 -3.96 -0.35
C ASP A 58 15.38 -4.63 0.30
N LEU A 59 14.58 -5.32 -0.50
CA LEU A 59 13.36 -6.02 -0.07
C LEU A 59 13.64 -7.52 0.15
N PRO A 60 12.95 -8.19 1.11
CA PRO A 60 11.87 -7.66 1.96
C PRO A 60 12.36 -6.67 3.02
N LEU A 61 11.47 -5.77 3.45
CA LEU A 61 11.78 -4.76 4.47
C LEU A 61 12.00 -5.45 5.81
N THR A 62 13.22 -5.37 6.35
CA THR A 62 13.61 -6.05 7.59
C THR A 62 14.22 -5.07 8.59
N GLY A 63 14.02 -5.36 9.89
CA GLY A 63 14.60 -4.57 10.98
C GLY A 63 13.99 -3.17 11.14
N VAL A 64 12.74 -2.98 10.71
CA VAL A 64 11.97 -1.74 10.87
C VAL A 64 10.68 -2.10 11.60
N GLU A 65 10.58 -1.69 12.86
CA GLU A 65 9.47 -2.01 13.76
C GLU A 65 8.54 -0.79 13.99
N ASP A 66 8.98 0.40 13.59
CA ASP A 66 8.25 1.64 13.65
C ASP A 66 7.69 2.04 12.28
N SER A 67 6.91 3.13 12.25
CA SER A 67 6.45 3.72 10.99
C SER A 67 7.43 4.81 10.56
N PRO A 68 8.21 4.62 9.48
CA PRO A 68 9.24 5.59 9.07
C PRO A 68 8.65 6.96 8.75
N LEU A 69 7.44 6.99 8.17
CA LEU A 69 6.70 8.22 7.92
C LEU A 69 6.40 8.97 9.23
N ARG A 70 5.85 8.27 10.24
CA ARG A 70 5.50 8.89 11.51
C ARG A 70 6.74 9.41 12.24
N ALA A 71 7.85 8.67 12.21
CA ALA A 71 9.12 9.12 12.77
C ALA A 71 9.62 10.41 12.08
N MET A 72 9.63 10.44 10.75
CA MET A 72 10.03 11.64 10.00
C MET A 72 9.11 12.85 10.25
N ILE A 73 7.80 12.65 10.43
CA ILE A 73 6.88 13.73 10.83
C ILE A 73 7.24 14.25 12.22
N ALA A 74 7.46 13.35 13.19
CA ALA A 74 7.84 13.72 14.55
C ALA A 74 9.19 14.48 14.60
N ASP A 75 10.13 14.11 13.74
CA ASP A 75 11.43 14.77 13.58
C ASP A 75 11.36 16.09 12.80
N GLY A 76 10.17 16.49 12.33
CA GLY A 76 9.97 17.76 11.62
C GLY A 76 10.53 17.77 10.19
N VAL A 77 10.74 16.60 9.58
CA VAL A 77 11.28 16.47 8.20
C VAL A 77 10.35 17.11 7.16
N PHE A 78 9.04 17.15 7.42
CA PHE A 78 8.03 17.74 6.54
C PHE A 78 7.54 19.09 7.10
N PRO A 79 7.93 20.22 6.50
CA PRO A 79 7.47 21.54 6.94
C PRO A 79 5.94 21.63 6.85
N GLY A 80 5.28 21.94 7.97
CA GLY A 80 3.82 22.08 8.05
C GLY A 80 3.05 20.81 8.46
N ALA A 81 3.72 19.68 8.69
CA ALA A 81 3.09 18.45 9.18
C ALA A 81 2.99 18.37 10.73
N VAL A 82 3.24 19.47 11.44
CA VAL A 82 3.12 19.54 12.90
C VAL A 82 1.64 19.40 13.23
N VAL A 83 1.26 18.22 13.74
CA VAL A 83 -0.07 17.99 14.31
C VAL A 83 -0.16 18.86 15.56
N SER A 84 -1.04 19.86 15.52
CA SER A 84 -1.47 20.61 16.70
C SER A 84 -2.31 19.74 17.62
#